data_AF-A0A1F8F105-F1
#
_entry.id   AF-A0A1F8F105-F1
#
_cell.length_a   1.000
_cell.length_b   1.000
_cell.length_c   1.000
_cell.angle_alpha   90.00
_cell.angle_beta   90.00
_cell.angle_gamma   90.00
#
_symmetry.space_group_name_H-M   'P 1'
#
loop_
_entity.id
_entity.type
_entity.pdbx_description
1 polymer ?
#
loop_
_entity_poly.entity_id
_entity_poly.type
_entity_poly.pdbx_seq_one_letter_code
_entity_poly.pdbx_strand_id
1 'polypeptide(L)'
;MSRTHLFRDWLFDLLVDFFVHSGWKIVIKDFRNSKDRKRKNYFGLTEYGRKVIYLDKNHSTPRILIHELCHFAFEDLLDKISKVQPRCVIRELKGKTYRRKRGEWIEIRVLEFEKLFFGSLTQYQIKTLRGIIRLAKRESKK
;
A
#
# COMPACT_ATOMS: atom_id res chain seq x y z
N MET A 1 -8.81 26.73 1.40
CA MET A 1 -8.64 25.27 1.20
C MET A 1 -8.85 24.56 2.53
N SER A 2 -9.61 23.47 2.58
CA SER A 2 -9.84 22.73 3.84
C SER A 2 -8.57 21.94 4.24
N ARG A 3 -8.33 21.76 5.55
CA ARG A 3 -7.19 20.98 6.07
C ARG A 3 -7.16 19.54 5.53
N THR A 4 -8.31 18.97 5.20
CA THR A 4 -8.46 17.64 4.62
C THR A 4 -7.84 17.52 3.22
N HIS A 5 -7.93 18.56 2.38
CA HIS A 5 -7.33 18.55 1.05
C HIS A 5 -5.80 18.60 1.13
N LEU A 6 -5.26 19.42 2.04
CA LEU A 6 -3.82 19.50 2.28
C LEU A 6 -3.25 18.17 2.79
N PHE A 7 -3.96 17.50 3.71
CA PHE A 7 -3.54 16.18 4.20
C PHE A 7 -3.56 15.12 3.11
N ARG A 8 -4.62 15.07 2.30
CA ARG A 8 -4.71 14.13 1.16
C ARG A 8 -3.54 14.32 0.20
N ASP A 9 -3.32 15.55 -0.26
CA ASP A 9 -2.31 15.85 -1.28
C ASP A 9 -0.91 15.57 -0.74
N TRP A 10 -0.61 16.03 0.49
CA TRP A 10 0.64 15.72 1.17
C TRP A 10 0.89 14.21 1.28
N LEU A 11 -0.12 13.44 1.69
CA LEU A 11 0.04 12.00 1.86
C LEU A 11 0.16 11.26 0.53
N PHE A 12 -0.57 11.69 -0.50
CA PHE A 12 -0.41 11.16 -1.84
C PHE A 12 1.01 11.39 -2.35
N ASP A 13 1.51 12.61 -2.22
CA ASP A 13 2.85 12.98 -2.65
C ASP A 13 3.90 12.20 -1.87
N LEU A 14 3.74 12.05 -0.55
CA LEU A 14 4.62 11.22 0.28
C LEU A 14 4.70 9.77 -0.20
N LEU A 15 3.56 9.15 -0.51
CA LEU A 15 3.50 7.75 -0.96
C LEU A 15 4.15 7.57 -2.34
N VAL A 16 3.89 8.50 -3.26
CA VAL A 16 4.46 8.48 -4.62
C VAL A 16 5.95 8.79 -4.59
N ASP A 17 6.35 9.81 -3.84
CA ASP A 17 7.74 10.23 -3.69
C ASP A 17 8.58 9.12 -3.07
N PHE A 18 8.05 8.49 -2.00
CA PHE A 18 8.67 7.31 -1.43
C PHE A 18 8.86 6.24 -2.50
N PHE A 19 7.82 5.87 -3.24
CA PHE A 19 7.91 4.84 -4.28
C PHE A 19 8.99 5.16 -5.33
N VAL A 20 9.02 6.40 -5.82
CA VAL A 20 9.96 6.85 -6.86
C VAL A 20 11.41 6.83 -6.36
N HIS A 21 11.68 7.27 -5.14
CA HIS A 21 13.04 7.46 -4.63
C HIS A 21 13.60 6.25 -3.87
N SER A 22 12.75 5.30 -3.45
CA SER A 22 13.18 4.15 -2.62
C SER A 22 13.69 2.95 -3.42
N GLY A 23 13.66 3.04 -4.76
CA GLY A 23 14.11 1.98 -5.68
C GLY A 23 13.13 0.81 -5.79
N TRP A 24 11.88 1.01 -5.39
CA TRP A 24 10.85 -0.03 -5.48
C TRP A 24 10.39 -0.23 -6.91
N LYS A 25 10.04 -1.47 -7.24
CA LYS A 25 9.54 -1.84 -8.56
C LYS A 25 8.09 -2.31 -8.47
N ILE A 26 7.28 -1.93 -9.45
CA ILE A 26 5.95 -2.52 -9.63
C ILE A 26 6.07 -3.58 -10.72
N VAL A 27 5.68 -4.81 -10.40
CA VAL A 27 5.70 -5.94 -11.33
C VAL A 27 4.29 -6.46 -11.54
N ILE A 28 3.93 -6.66 -12.79
CA ILE A 28 2.63 -7.24 -13.13
C ILE A 28 2.75 -8.75 -13.12
N LYS A 29 1.95 -9.40 -12.29
CA LYS A 29 2.05 -10.84 -12.02
C LYS A 29 0.74 -11.55 -12.32
N ASP A 30 0.84 -12.76 -12.85
CA ASP A 30 -0.30 -13.65 -12.98
C ASP A 30 -0.44 -14.51 -11.71
N PHE A 31 -1.20 -14.03 -10.74
CA PHE A 31 -1.33 -14.75 -9.47
C PHE A 31 -2.05 -16.09 -9.62
N ARG A 32 -3.00 -16.21 -10.56
CA ARG A 32 -3.75 -17.44 -10.81
C ARG A 32 -2.85 -18.63 -11.15
N ASN A 33 -1.73 -18.34 -11.82
CA ASN A 33 -0.70 -19.32 -12.22
C ASN A 33 0.44 -19.46 -11.20
N SER A 34 0.29 -18.90 -9.99
CA SER A 34 1.27 -19.06 -8.91
C SER A 34 1.38 -20.53 -8.50
N LYS A 35 2.64 -20.99 -8.29
CA LYS A 35 2.94 -22.31 -7.69
C LYS A 35 2.46 -22.39 -6.24
N ASP A 36 2.46 -21.28 -5.52
CA ASP A 36 1.90 -21.18 -4.17
C ASP A 36 0.37 -21.01 -4.26
N ARG A 37 -0.36 -22.01 -3.74
CA ARG A 37 -1.83 -22.06 -3.72
C ARG A 37 -2.43 -20.88 -2.95
N LYS A 38 -1.78 -20.38 -1.89
CA LYS A 38 -2.30 -19.27 -1.08
C LYS A 38 -2.33 -17.96 -1.87
N ARG A 39 -1.36 -17.78 -2.77
CA ARG A 39 -1.22 -16.56 -3.58
C ARG A 39 -2.13 -16.51 -4.80
N LYS A 40 -2.83 -17.59 -5.14
CA LYS A 40 -3.68 -17.65 -6.35
C LYS A 40 -4.84 -16.65 -6.35
N ASN A 41 -5.26 -16.21 -5.17
CA ASN A 41 -6.37 -15.27 -4.99
C ASN A 41 -5.90 -13.85 -4.70
N TYR A 42 -4.60 -13.56 -4.79
CA TYR A 42 -4.07 -12.25 -4.46
C TYR A 42 -4.31 -11.27 -5.61
N PHE A 43 -4.70 -10.03 -5.26
CA PHE A 43 -4.78 -8.93 -6.20
C PHE A 43 -3.56 -8.01 -6.14
N GLY A 44 -2.88 -7.99 -4.99
CA GLY A 44 -1.59 -7.35 -4.79
C GLY A 44 -0.73 -8.15 -3.82
N LEU A 45 0.58 -7.89 -3.83
CA LEU A 45 1.52 -8.43 -2.85
C LEU A 45 2.75 -7.53 -2.76
N THR A 46 3.03 -7.04 -1.57
CA THR A 46 4.25 -6.29 -1.26
C THR A 46 5.34 -7.22 -0.71
N GLU A 47 6.47 -7.35 -1.41
CA GLU A 47 7.65 -8.11 -0.96
C GLU A 47 8.79 -7.16 -0.56
N TYR A 48 8.82 -6.78 0.73
CA TYR A 48 9.79 -5.81 1.29
C TYR A 48 11.26 -6.14 1.03
N GLY A 49 11.67 -7.40 1.24
CA GLY A 49 13.07 -7.81 1.06
C GLY A 49 13.59 -7.64 -0.37
N ARG A 50 12.69 -7.63 -1.36
CA ARG A 50 13.03 -7.42 -2.77
C ARG A 50 12.66 -6.02 -3.26
N LYS A 51 11.99 -5.22 -2.43
CA LYS A 51 11.40 -3.92 -2.78
C LYS A 51 10.51 -4.02 -4.04
N VAL A 52 9.64 -5.02 -4.07
CA VAL A 52 8.71 -5.22 -5.19
C VAL A 52 7.26 -5.17 -4.72
N ILE A 53 6.44 -4.43 -5.45
CA ILE A 53 4.98 -4.48 -5.37
C ILE A 53 4.49 -5.26 -6.57
N TYR A 54 3.91 -6.43 -6.33
CA TYR A 54 3.26 -7.22 -7.36
C TYR A 54 1.80 -6.82 -7.47
N LEU A 55 1.31 -6.58 -8.69
CA LEU A 55 -0.11 -6.36 -8.96
C LEU A 55 -0.63 -7.45 -9.90
N ASP A 56 -1.83 -7.96 -9.63
CA ASP A 56 -2.44 -8.96 -10.50
C ASP A 56 -2.67 -8.41 -11.91
N LYS A 57 -2.32 -9.20 -12.94
CA LYS A 57 -2.42 -8.76 -14.34
C LYS A 57 -3.83 -8.31 -14.74
N ASN A 58 -4.87 -8.93 -14.16
CA ASN A 58 -6.27 -8.67 -14.49
C ASN A 58 -6.89 -7.63 -13.55
N HIS A 59 -6.39 -7.49 -12.33
CA HIS A 59 -6.96 -6.59 -11.31
C HIS A 59 -6.05 -5.42 -10.91
N SER A 60 -4.93 -5.19 -11.61
CA SER A 60 -4.03 -4.05 -11.33
C SER A 60 -4.75 -2.70 -11.53
N THR A 61 -5.34 -2.17 -10.47
CA THR A 61 -6.10 -0.92 -10.44
C THR A 61 -5.43 0.08 -9.51
N PRO A 62 -5.68 1.40 -9.67
CA PRO A 62 -5.18 2.42 -8.75
C PRO A 62 -5.50 2.14 -7.28
N ARG A 63 -6.68 1.57 -7.02
CA ARG A 63 -7.13 1.22 -5.67
C ARG A 63 -6.23 0.15 -5.04
N ILE A 64 -5.92 -0.91 -5.79
CA ILE A 64 -5.03 -1.98 -5.32
C ILE A 64 -3.60 -1.47 -5.18
N LEU A 65 -3.13 -0.60 -6.08
CA LEU A 65 -1.80 0.03 -5.90
C LEU A 65 -1.73 0.87 -4.62
N ILE A 66 -2.77 1.67 -4.33
CA ILE A 66 -2.85 2.41 -3.07
C ILE A 66 -2.87 1.47 -1.87
N HIS A 67 -3.64 0.39 -1.93
CA HIS A 67 -3.66 -0.63 -0.87
C HIS A 67 -2.24 -1.14 -0.55
N GLU A 68 -1.47 -1.54 -1.56
CA GLU A 68 -0.10 -2.01 -1.39
C GLU A 68 0.86 -0.90 -0.89
N LEU A 69 0.72 0.33 -1.37
CA LEU A 69 1.50 1.47 -0.88
C LEU A 69 1.16 1.82 0.58
N CYS A 70 -0.10 1.63 0.99
CA CYS A 70 -0.53 1.84 2.36
C CYS A 70 0.06 0.81 3.31
N HIS A 71 0.28 -0.44 2.89
CA HIS A 71 1.01 -1.43 3.71
C HIS A 71 2.38 -0.90 4.11
N PHE A 72 3.10 -0.28 3.18
CA PHE A 72 4.37 0.37 3.47
C PHE A 72 4.21 1.50 4.50
N ALA A 73 3.28 2.42 4.24
CA ALA A 73 3.08 3.56 5.13
C ALA A 73 2.68 3.11 6.53
N PHE A 74 1.81 2.12 6.69
CA PHE A 74 1.42 1.64 8.00
C PHE A 74 2.54 0.88 8.69
N GLU A 75 3.32 0.03 8.01
CA GLU A 75 4.44 -0.65 8.66
C GLU A 75 5.52 0.33 9.13
N ASP A 76 5.98 1.24 8.26
CA ASP A 76 7.02 2.22 8.60
C ASP A 76 6.52 3.28 9.60
N LEU A 77 5.28 3.76 9.45
CA LEU A 77 4.66 4.69 10.40
C LEU A 77 4.47 4.04 11.77
N LEU A 78 4.03 2.78 11.84
CA LEU A 78 3.89 2.08 13.13
C LEU A 78 5.25 1.89 13.81
N ASP A 79 6.30 1.62 13.05
CA ASP A 79 7.65 1.50 13.58
C ASP A 79 8.17 2.85 14.07
N LYS A 80 7.95 3.94 13.32
CA LYS A 80 8.30 5.31 13.75
C LYS A 80 7.51 5.77 14.97
N ILE A 81 6.18 5.62 14.97
CA ILE A 81 5.31 5.93 16.11
C ILE A 81 5.76 5.14 17.35
N SER A 82 6.17 3.88 17.18
CA SER A 82 6.60 3.06 18.30
C SER A 82 7.89 3.54 19.00
N LYS A 83 8.70 4.34 18.30
CA LYS A 83 9.94 4.93 18.83
C LYS A 83 9.69 6.20 19.64
N VAL A 84 8.58 6.91 19.40
CA VAL A 84 8.35 8.25 19.92
C VAL A 84 7.18 8.29 20.92
N GLN A 85 6.22 7.38 20.81
CA GLN A 85 5.05 7.36 21.68
C GLN A 85 5.28 6.53 22.96
N PRO A 86 4.65 6.91 24.09
CA PRO A 86 4.66 6.09 25.29
C PRO A 86 4.13 4.68 25.04
N ARG A 87 4.72 3.68 25.72
CA ARG A 87 4.36 2.26 25.57
C ARG A 87 2.88 1.99 25.84
N CYS A 88 2.22 2.75 26.71
CA CYS A 88 0.78 2.64 26.99
C CYS A 88 -0.07 2.98 25.76
N VAL A 89 0.20 4.11 25.11
CA VAL A 89 -0.47 4.56 23.89
C VAL A 89 -0.27 3.57 22.74
N ILE A 90 0.96 3.06 22.58
CA ILE A 90 1.26 2.02 21.59
C ILE A 90 0.45 0.73 21.88
N ARG A 91 0.28 0.38 23.16
CA ARG A 91 -0.50 -0.80 23.58
C ARG A 91 -1.98 -0.66 23.27
N GLU A 92 -2.53 0.53 23.44
CA GLU A 92 -3.92 0.85 23.09
C GLU A 92 -4.14 0.82 21.58
N LEU A 93 -3.26 1.47 20.81
CA LEU A 93 -3.31 1.49 19.35
C LEU A 93 -3.21 0.08 18.76
N LYS A 94 -2.24 -0.73 19.24
CA LYS A 94 -2.00 -2.09 18.73
C LYS A 94 -3.01 -3.11 19.29
N GLY A 95 -3.52 -2.92 20.50
CA GLY A 95 -4.43 -3.84 21.17
C GLY A 95 -3.85 -5.25 21.39
N LYS A 96 -4.68 -6.17 21.93
CA LYS A 96 -4.30 -7.59 22.11
C LYS A 96 -4.13 -8.34 20.78
N THR A 97 -4.89 -7.96 19.75
CA THR A 97 -4.94 -8.61 18.44
C THR A 97 -3.62 -8.48 17.66
N TYR A 98 -2.95 -7.32 17.71
CA TYR A 98 -1.67 -7.12 17.02
C TYR A 98 -0.57 -8.09 17.48
N ARG A 99 -0.48 -8.39 18.78
CA ARG A 99 0.57 -9.29 19.30
C ARG A 99 0.42 -10.74 18.83
N ARG A 100 -0.82 -11.19 18.63
CA ARG A 100 -1.13 -12.57 18.21
C ARG A 100 -1.23 -12.71 16.70
N LYS A 101 -1.66 -11.64 16.01
CA LYS A 101 -2.04 -11.64 14.60
C LYS A 101 -1.69 -10.32 13.91
N ARG A 102 -0.42 -9.92 13.97
CA ARG A 102 0.08 -8.64 13.44
C ARG A 102 -0.37 -8.39 12.00
N GLY A 103 -0.23 -9.37 11.11
CA GLY A 103 -0.59 -9.25 9.69
C GLY A 103 -2.09 -8.96 9.49
N GLU A 104 -2.97 -9.70 10.14
CA GLU A 104 -4.43 -9.47 10.07
C GLU A 104 -4.81 -8.08 10.61
N TRP A 105 -4.14 -7.62 11.68
CA TRP A 105 -4.40 -6.29 12.23
C TRP A 105 -3.98 -5.16 11.27
N ILE A 106 -2.80 -5.29 10.65
CA ILE A 106 -2.31 -4.30 9.67
C ILE A 106 -3.25 -4.26 8.47
N GLU A 107 -3.65 -5.43 7.94
CA GLU A 107 -4.56 -5.55 6.82
C GLU A 107 -5.89 -4.82 7.07
N ILE A 108 -6.49 -5.00 8.26
CA ILE A 108 -7.73 -4.29 8.63
C ILE A 108 -7.54 -2.77 8.60
N ARG A 109 -6.45 -2.25 9.16
CA ARG A 109 -6.18 -0.81 9.17
C ARG A 109 -5.88 -0.25 7.79
N VAL A 110 -5.17 -1.01 6.96
CA VAL A 110 -4.93 -0.65 5.56
C VAL A 110 -6.26 -0.58 4.80
N LEU A 111 -7.16 -1.55 4.96
CA LEU A 111 -8.48 -1.55 4.32
C LEU A 111 -9.35 -0.36 4.77
N GLU A 112 -9.38 -0.06 6.07
CA GLU A 112 -10.09 1.10 6.62
C GLU A 112 -9.57 2.41 6.04
N PHE A 113 -8.24 2.57 6.02
CA PHE A 113 -7.58 3.74 5.50
C PHE A 113 -7.75 3.86 3.98
N GLU A 114 -7.54 2.79 3.23
CA GLU A 114 -7.70 2.72 1.78
C GLU A 114 -9.10 3.19 1.37
N LYS A 115 -10.15 2.72 2.06
CA LYS A 115 -11.53 3.11 1.77
C LYS A 115 -11.72 4.63 1.85
N LEU A 116 -11.17 5.27 2.88
CA LEU A 116 -11.30 6.72 3.10
C LEU A 116 -10.38 7.51 2.17
N PHE A 117 -9.11 7.10 2.07
CA PHE A 117 -8.10 7.80 1.31
C PHE A 117 -8.35 7.72 -0.20
N PHE A 118 -8.60 6.52 -0.73
CA PHE A 118 -8.86 6.34 -2.16
C PHE A 118 -10.09 7.13 -2.62
N GLY A 119 -11.16 7.15 -1.82
CA GLY A 119 -12.37 7.92 -2.09
C GLY A 119 -12.15 9.44 -2.11
N SER A 120 -11.08 9.93 -1.48
CA SER A 120 -10.72 11.35 -1.43
C SER A 120 -9.84 11.81 -2.61
N LEU A 121 -9.24 10.88 -3.35
CA LEU A 121 -8.29 11.19 -4.43
C LEU A 121 -8.93 11.97 -5.57
N THR A 122 -8.19 12.94 -6.10
CA THR A 122 -8.60 13.66 -7.30
C THR A 122 -8.52 12.77 -8.55
N GLN A 123 -9.26 13.15 -9.60
CA GLN A 123 -9.15 12.48 -10.90
C GLN A 123 -7.73 12.51 -11.47
N TYR A 124 -6.98 13.60 -11.22
CA TYR A 124 -5.58 13.72 -11.61
C TYR A 124 -4.70 12.68 -10.92
N GLN A 125 -4.78 12.57 -9.59
CA GLN A 125 -4.04 11.57 -8.80
C GLN A 125 -4.37 10.13 -9.25
N ILE A 126 -5.65 9.84 -9.50
CA ILE A 126 -6.08 8.55 -10.04
C ILE A 126 -5.46 8.30 -11.43
N LYS A 127 -5.39 9.32 -12.29
CA LYS A 127 -4.76 9.24 -13.62
C LYS A 127 -3.25 8.98 -13.51
N THR A 128 -2.57 9.61 -12.56
CA THR A 128 -1.14 9.36 -12.27
C THR A 128 -0.90 7.91 -11.89
N LEU A 129 -1.66 7.37 -10.93
CA LEU A 129 -1.58 5.95 -10.54
C LEU A 129 -1.84 5.00 -11.72
N ARG A 130 -2.83 5.32 -12.58
CA ARG A 130 -3.08 4.54 -13.82
C ARG A 130 -1.87 4.61 -14.76
N GLY A 131 -1.22 5.76 -14.87
CA GLY A 131 0.01 5.94 -15.65
C GLY A 131 1.12 5.02 -15.19
N ILE A 132 1.40 4.99 -13.88
CA ILE A 132 2.39 4.11 -13.25
C ILE A 132 2.09 2.63 -13.56
N ILE A 133 0.85 2.18 -13.37
CA ILE A 133 0.46 0.79 -13.66
C ILE A 133 0.64 0.46 -15.15
N ARG A 134 0.32 1.38 -16.06
CA ARG A 134 0.50 1.17 -17.50
C ARG A 134 1.98 1.02 -17.87
N LEU A 135 2.86 1.79 -17.24
CA LEU A 135 4.31 1.66 -17.44
C LEU A 135 4.80 0.29 -16.98
N ALA A 136 4.44 -0.12 -15.76
CA ALA A 136 4.78 -1.45 -15.24
C ALA A 136 4.27 -2.60 -16.14
N LYS A 137 3.07 -2.46 -16.73
CA LYS A 137 2.53 -3.42 -17.71
C LYS A 137 3.34 -3.51 -18.99
N ARG A 138 3.94 -2.41 -19.45
CA ARG A 138 4.79 -2.40 -20.66
C ARG A 138 6.13 -3.06 -20.38
N GLU A 139 6.72 -2.79 -19.22
CA GLU A 139 7.99 -3.38 -18.80
C GLU A 139 7.88 -4.88 -18.56
N SER A 140 6.77 -5.35 -17.98
CA SER A 140 6.55 -6.79 -17.71
C SER A 140 6.30 -7.64 -18.97
N LYS A 141 6.22 -7.02 -20.16
CA LYS A 141 6.07 -7.71 -21.46
C LYS A 141 7.38 -7.81 -22.24
N LYS A 142 8.42 -7.10 -21.81
CA LYS A 142 9.78 -7.23 -22.35
C LYS A 142 10.48 -8.40 -21.68
#